data_AF-A0A9D5M534-F1
#
_entry.id   AF-A0A9D5M534-F1
#
_cell.length_a   1.000
_cell.length_b   1.000
_cell.length_c   1.000
_cell.angle_alpha   90.00
_cell.angle_beta   90.00
_cell.angle_gamma   90.00
#
_symmetry.space_group_name_H-M   'P 1'
#
loop_
_entity.id
_entity.type
_entity.pdbx_description
1 polymer ?
#
loop_
_entity_poly.entity_id
_entity_poly.type
_entity_poly.pdbx_seq_one_letter_code
_entity_poly.pdbx_strand_id
1 'polypeptide(L)'
;MINKILEYQNVDSKLREIEVSLSQSEERKKAVSAKKFLDTVNETIAKLDKQAEELSAKYNGAVKLYEKLFEEIKEYEDINDMDEDQLTYVKKKAQTLADDIVALSNSIDLISKEMEAVLKEFSTLRAETKKNQAQYKEFRPKYDELKASKEGEITAIKANLAKIEKAIPAEIMEKYKQKRKEKIFPVINEAKEISKQAYCRCGTQLPVTAYNNLKSGNLVECDSCHRLLYLK
;
A
#
# COMPACT_ATOMS: atom_id res chain seq x y z
N MET A 1 -21.74 38.06 2.07
CA MET A 1 -20.59 37.16 1.80
C MET A 1 -20.76 35.82 2.52
N ILE A 2 -20.83 35.78 3.86
CA ILE A 2 -20.97 34.54 4.66
C ILE A 2 -22.12 33.62 4.21
N ASN A 3 -23.31 34.17 3.97
CA ASN A 3 -24.45 33.37 3.47
C ASN A 3 -24.15 32.64 2.15
N LYS A 4 -23.37 33.27 1.24
CA LYS A 4 -23.06 32.69 -0.08
C LYS A 4 -22.03 31.57 0.01
N ILE A 5 -21.03 31.69 0.89
CA ILE A 5 -20.07 30.60 1.09
C ILE A 5 -20.67 29.42 1.86
N LEU A 6 -21.62 29.67 2.77
CA LEU A 6 -22.40 28.61 3.40
C LEU A 6 -23.33 27.90 2.41
N GLU A 7 -23.97 28.66 1.51
CA GLU A 7 -24.74 28.10 0.39
C GLU A 7 -23.85 27.23 -0.51
N TYR A 8 -22.66 27.71 -0.86
CA TYR A 8 -21.66 26.95 -1.63
C TYR A 8 -21.29 25.64 -0.92
N GLN A 9 -20.95 25.69 0.37
CA GLN A 9 -20.58 24.51 1.16
C GLN A 9 -21.71 23.47 1.22
N ASN A 10 -22.96 23.91 1.34
CA ASN A 10 -24.12 23.02 1.36
C ASN A 10 -24.36 22.33 0.00
N VAL A 11 -24.01 22.99 -1.11
CA VAL A 11 -24.05 22.35 -2.43
C VAL A 11 -22.84 21.41 -2.60
N ASP A 12 -21.67 21.79 -2.10
CA ASP A 12 -20.45 20.96 -2.12
C ASP A 12 -20.56 19.72 -1.23
N SER A 13 -21.37 19.76 -0.15
CA SER A 13 -21.63 18.57 0.67
C SER A 13 -22.30 17.46 -0.13
N LYS A 14 -23.23 17.81 -1.04
CA LYS A 14 -23.89 16.85 -1.94
C LYS A 14 -22.89 16.23 -2.91
N LEU A 15 -22.00 17.04 -3.49
CA LEU A 15 -20.92 16.52 -4.33
C LEU A 15 -20.03 15.55 -3.53
N ARG A 16 -19.64 15.94 -2.32
CA ARG A 16 -18.84 15.11 -1.43
C ARG A 16 -19.53 13.80 -1.08
N GLU A 17 -20.83 13.80 -0.83
CA GLU A 17 -21.61 12.57 -0.55
C GLU A 17 -21.52 11.58 -1.72
N ILE A 18 -21.67 12.07 -2.96
CA ILE A 18 -21.50 11.25 -4.16
C ILE A 18 -20.06 10.74 -4.26
N GLU A 19 -19.06 11.61 -4.09
CA GLU A 19 -17.64 11.23 -4.13
C GLU A 19 -17.30 10.16 -3.08
N VAL A 20 -17.81 10.30 -1.86
CA VAL A 20 -17.62 9.33 -0.77
C VAL A 20 -18.34 8.03 -1.08
N SER A 21 -19.58 8.08 -1.55
CA SER A 21 -20.36 6.90 -1.97
C SER A 21 -19.64 6.13 -3.08
N LEU A 22 -19.19 6.80 -4.14
CA LEU A 22 -18.40 6.19 -5.21
C LEU A 22 -17.07 5.64 -4.69
N SER A 23 -16.39 6.37 -3.80
CA SER A 23 -15.13 5.94 -3.20
C SER A 23 -15.27 4.68 -2.34
N GLN A 24 -16.39 4.59 -1.61
CA GLN A 24 -16.71 3.51 -0.68
C GLN A 24 -17.52 2.37 -1.31
N SER A 25 -17.93 2.50 -2.57
CA SER A 25 -18.63 1.45 -3.32
C SER A 25 -17.82 0.16 -3.34
N GLU A 26 -18.53 -0.96 -3.23
CA GLU A 26 -17.91 -2.29 -3.22
C GLU A 26 -17.26 -2.58 -4.57
N GLU A 27 -17.87 -2.13 -5.66
CA GLU A 27 -17.35 -2.22 -7.02
C GLU A 27 -15.97 -1.57 -7.11
N ARG A 28 -15.83 -0.34 -6.60
CA ARG A 28 -14.56 0.36 -6.60
C ARG A 28 -13.53 -0.33 -5.70
N LYS A 29 -13.90 -0.70 -4.47
CA LYS A 29 -12.96 -1.35 -3.54
C LYS A 29 -12.41 -2.63 -4.14
N LYS A 30 -13.28 -3.48 -4.70
CA LYS A 30 -12.89 -4.75 -5.32
C LYS A 30 -12.06 -4.54 -6.58
N ALA A 31 -12.42 -3.60 -7.45
CA ALA A 31 -11.66 -3.30 -8.66
C ALA A 31 -10.27 -2.70 -8.35
N VAL A 32 -10.19 -1.74 -7.42
CA VAL A 32 -8.92 -1.10 -7.03
C VAL A 32 -8.01 -2.08 -6.31
N SER A 33 -8.54 -2.89 -5.39
CA SER A 33 -7.75 -3.91 -4.69
C SER A 33 -7.17 -4.93 -5.69
N ALA A 34 -8.00 -5.45 -6.59
CA ALA A 34 -7.56 -6.39 -7.61
C ALA A 34 -6.51 -5.76 -8.55
N LYS A 35 -6.71 -4.51 -8.98
CA LYS A 35 -5.73 -3.80 -9.82
C LYS A 35 -4.39 -3.63 -9.12
N LYS A 36 -4.39 -3.18 -7.86
CA LYS A 36 -3.17 -3.02 -7.06
C LYS A 36 -2.40 -4.34 -6.95
N PHE A 37 -3.10 -5.45 -6.69
CA PHE A 37 -2.46 -6.76 -6.68
C PHE A 37 -1.81 -7.07 -8.05
N LEU A 38 -2.57 -6.95 -9.14
CA LEU A 38 -2.10 -7.26 -10.49
C LEU A 38 -0.90 -6.41 -10.92
N ASP A 39 -0.83 -5.16 -10.46
CA ASP A 39 0.30 -4.27 -10.74
C ASP A 39 1.61 -4.74 -10.06
N THR A 40 1.51 -5.52 -8.98
CA THR A 40 2.67 -6.06 -8.26
C THR A 40 3.12 -7.44 -8.74
N VAL A 41 2.30 -8.14 -9.54
CA VAL A 41 2.56 -9.54 -9.92
C VAL A 41 3.92 -9.71 -10.62
N ASN A 42 4.24 -8.84 -11.59
CA ASN A 42 5.50 -8.95 -12.34
C ASN A 42 6.72 -8.73 -11.44
N GLU A 43 6.63 -7.81 -10.47
CA GLU A 43 7.71 -7.58 -9.50
C GLU A 43 7.91 -8.80 -8.59
N THR A 44 6.81 -9.44 -8.15
CA THR A 44 6.89 -10.66 -7.34
C THR A 44 7.43 -11.83 -8.14
N ILE A 45 7.02 -12.01 -9.40
CA ILE A 45 7.57 -13.04 -10.29
C ILE A 45 9.09 -12.86 -10.45
N ALA A 46 9.55 -11.65 -10.74
CA ALA A 46 10.99 -11.39 -10.89
C ALA A 46 11.80 -11.71 -9.61
N LYS A 47 11.22 -11.50 -8.43
CA LYS A 47 11.85 -11.89 -7.16
C LYS A 47 11.93 -13.40 -7.00
N LEU A 48 10.84 -14.12 -7.29
CA LEU A 48 10.79 -15.58 -7.22
C LEU A 48 11.74 -16.22 -8.24
N ASP A 49 11.80 -15.68 -9.46
CA ASP A 49 12.73 -16.15 -10.50
C ASP A 49 14.17 -16.00 -10.06
N LYS A 50 14.55 -14.83 -9.51
CA LYS A 50 15.88 -14.61 -8.97
C LYS A 50 16.22 -15.59 -7.83
N GLN A 51 15.28 -15.82 -6.92
CA GLN A 51 15.48 -16.81 -5.84
C GLN A 51 15.65 -18.22 -6.41
N ALA A 52 14.88 -18.59 -7.43
CA ALA A 52 15.01 -19.89 -8.10
C ALA A 52 16.36 -20.04 -8.81
N GLU A 53 16.87 -18.99 -9.47
CA GLU A 53 18.20 -18.95 -10.08
C GLU A 53 19.31 -19.17 -9.04
N GLU A 54 19.24 -18.45 -7.91
CA GLU A 54 20.20 -18.59 -6.80
C GLU A 54 20.18 -20.01 -6.21
N LEU A 55 18.98 -20.59 -6.01
CA LEU A 55 18.82 -21.97 -5.53
C LEU A 55 19.35 -22.99 -6.53
N SER A 56 19.10 -22.79 -7.82
CA SER A 56 19.63 -23.65 -8.89
C SER A 56 21.16 -23.63 -8.90
N ALA A 57 21.77 -22.45 -8.74
CA ALA A 57 23.22 -22.33 -8.63
C ALA A 57 23.78 -23.06 -7.40
N LYS A 58 23.14 -22.93 -6.22
CA LYS A 58 23.52 -23.66 -5.01
C LYS A 58 23.41 -25.17 -5.20
N TYR A 59 22.30 -25.64 -5.79
CA TYR A 59 22.08 -27.06 -6.08
C TYR A 59 23.16 -27.62 -7.01
N ASN A 60 23.47 -26.91 -8.10
CA ASN A 60 24.54 -27.32 -9.02
C ASN A 60 25.91 -27.36 -8.33
N GLY A 61 26.17 -26.47 -7.37
CA GLY A 61 27.35 -26.53 -6.51
C GLY A 61 27.38 -27.78 -5.62
N ALA A 62 26.24 -28.11 -5.00
CA ALA A 62 26.10 -29.32 -4.18
C ALA A 62 26.31 -30.60 -5.00
N VAL A 63 25.79 -30.66 -6.24
CA VAL A 63 26.02 -31.79 -7.16
C VAL A 63 27.50 -31.96 -7.49
N LYS A 64 28.22 -30.87 -7.81
CA LYS A 64 29.66 -30.93 -8.07
C LYS A 64 30.46 -31.39 -6.85
N LEU A 65 30.06 -30.95 -5.66
CA LEU A 65 30.70 -31.38 -4.41
C LEU A 65 30.43 -32.86 -4.14
N TYR A 66 29.20 -33.33 -4.37
CA TYR A 66 28.86 -34.75 -4.30
C TYR A 66 29.75 -35.60 -5.22
N GLU A 67 29.88 -35.21 -6.49
CA GLU A 67 30.73 -35.90 -7.47
C GLU A 67 32.20 -35.93 -7.00
N LYS A 68 32.72 -34.80 -6.50
CA LYS A 68 34.09 -34.72 -5.96
C LYS A 68 34.30 -35.65 -4.78
N LEU A 69 33.40 -35.64 -3.80
CA LEU A 69 33.49 -36.51 -2.62
C LEU A 69 33.39 -37.98 -3.02
N PHE A 70 32.55 -38.31 -4.00
CA PHE A 70 32.42 -39.67 -4.52
C PHE A 70 33.72 -40.17 -5.17
N GLU A 71 34.39 -39.35 -5.98
CA GLU A 71 35.70 -39.72 -6.54
C GLU A 71 36.78 -39.84 -5.46
N GLU A 72 36.81 -38.95 -4.47
CA GLU A 72 37.78 -39.04 -3.35
C GLU A 72 37.58 -40.31 -2.51
N ILE A 73 36.35 -40.80 -2.34
CA ILE A 73 36.07 -42.06 -1.64
C ILE A 73 36.65 -43.27 -2.40
N LYS A 74 36.57 -43.27 -3.74
CA LYS A 74 37.09 -44.38 -4.57
C LYS A 74 38.59 -44.57 -4.43
N GLU A 75 39.34 -43.51 -4.15
CA GLU A 75 40.80 -43.58 -3.92
C GLU A 75 41.17 -44.49 -2.73
N TYR A 76 40.21 -44.80 -1.85
CA TYR A 76 40.40 -45.61 -0.65
C TYR A 76 39.71 -46.98 -0.70
N GLU A 77 39.22 -47.44 -1.86
CA GLU A 77 38.53 -48.75 -1.99
C GLU A 77 39.47 -49.97 -1.84
N ASP A 78 40.77 -49.83 -2.12
CA ASP A 78 41.74 -50.93 -2.05
C ASP A 78 42.83 -50.66 -1.00
N ILE A 79 42.62 -51.21 0.20
CA ILE A 79 43.42 -50.94 1.42
C ILE A 79 44.27 -52.13 1.87
N ASN A 80 44.35 -53.19 1.08
CA ASN A 80 44.84 -54.50 1.53
C ASN A 80 46.35 -54.59 1.81
N ASP A 81 47.17 -53.61 1.38
CA ASP A 81 48.64 -53.62 1.51
C ASP A 81 49.23 -52.37 2.24
N MET A 82 48.46 -51.73 3.11
CA MET A 82 48.89 -50.52 3.83
C MET A 82 49.60 -50.80 5.17
N ASP A 83 50.61 -49.99 5.49
CA ASP A 83 51.25 -49.97 6.82
C ASP A 83 50.43 -49.20 7.88
N GLU A 84 50.85 -49.27 9.15
CA GLU A 84 50.12 -48.68 10.29
C GLU A 84 49.99 -47.14 10.21
N ASP A 85 51.00 -46.46 9.68
CA ASP A 85 50.99 -45.01 9.51
C ASP A 85 50.05 -44.60 8.36
N GLN A 86 50.07 -45.36 7.26
CA GLN A 86 49.15 -45.20 6.13
C GLN A 86 47.69 -45.45 6.53
N LEU A 87 47.42 -46.50 7.32
CA LEU A 87 46.08 -46.78 7.86
C LEU A 87 45.59 -45.65 8.78
N THR A 88 46.48 -45.09 9.61
CA THR A 88 46.15 -43.95 10.48
C THR A 88 45.82 -42.70 9.67
N TYR A 89 46.53 -42.45 8.57
CA TYR A 89 46.24 -41.36 7.64
C TYR A 89 44.87 -41.54 6.96
N VAL A 90 44.61 -42.73 6.40
CA VAL A 90 43.33 -43.06 5.74
C VAL A 90 42.16 -42.91 6.72
N LYS A 91 42.30 -43.37 7.96
CA LYS A 91 41.27 -43.20 9.00
C LYS A 91 40.92 -41.73 9.23
N LYS A 92 41.91 -40.83 9.29
CA LYS A 92 41.67 -39.38 9.44
C LYS A 92 40.96 -38.81 8.21
N LYS A 93 41.35 -39.22 7.01
CA LYS A 93 40.73 -38.78 5.76
C LYS A 93 39.29 -39.27 5.62
N ALA A 94 39.01 -40.52 5.95
CA ALA A 94 37.67 -41.08 5.98
C ALA A 94 36.75 -40.32 6.95
N GLN A 95 37.27 -39.91 8.11
CA GLN A 95 36.49 -39.09 9.05
C GLN A 95 36.16 -37.71 8.46
N THR A 96 37.12 -37.04 7.83
CA THR A 96 36.87 -35.75 7.15
C THR A 96 35.84 -35.90 6.03
N LEU A 97 35.95 -36.94 5.19
CA LEU A 97 34.98 -37.23 4.14
C LEU A 97 33.58 -37.48 4.71
N ALA A 98 33.47 -38.22 5.82
CA ALA A 98 32.20 -38.46 6.49
C ALA A 98 31.56 -37.15 6.98
N ASP A 99 32.35 -36.27 7.60
CA ASP A 99 31.88 -34.96 8.08
C ASP A 99 31.42 -34.07 6.90
N ASP A 100 32.17 -34.07 5.79
CA ASP A 100 31.83 -33.33 4.58
C ASP A 100 30.54 -33.85 3.91
N ILE A 101 30.34 -35.17 3.89
CA ILE A 101 29.09 -35.79 3.39
C ILE A 101 27.90 -35.38 4.26
N VAL A 102 28.05 -35.39 5.59
CA VAL A 102 26.99 -34.96 6.51
C VAL A 102 26.65 -33.48 6.29
N ALA A 103 27.66 -32.62 6.13
CA ALA A 103 27.46 -31.21 5.83
C ALA A 103 26.75 -30.99 4.49
N LEU A 104 27.17 -31.72 3.45
CA LEU A 104 26.54 -31.68 2.14
C LEU A 104 25.08 -32.16 2.18
N SER A 105 24.79 -33.25 2.89
CA SER A 105 23.43 -33.76 3.08
C SER A 105 22.53 -32.71 3.71
N ASN A 106 22.98 -32.06 4.79
CA ASN A 106 22.24 -30.99 5.46
C ASN A 106 22.02 -29.78 4.52
N SER A 107 23.01 -29.45 3.69
CA SER A 107 22.89 -28.37 2.70
C SER A 107 21.84 -28.69 1.63
N ILE A 108 21.84 -29.93 1.11
CA ILE A 108 20.84 -30.40 0.13
C ILE A 108 19.44 -30.35 0.73
N ASP A 109 19.26 -30.79 1.97
CA ASP A 109 17.97 -30.74 2.67
C ASP A 109 17.44 -29.31 2.82
N LEU A 110 18.33 -28.36 3.13
CA LEU A 110 17.96 -26.95 3.20
C LEU A 110 17.57 -26.39 1.83
N ILE A 111 18.37 -26.66 0.80
CA ILE A 111 18.08 -26.23 -0.58
C ILE A 111 16.72 -26.78 -1.03
N SER A 112 16.44 -28.06 -0.75
CA SER A 112 15.17 -28.70 -1.09
C SER A 112 13.98 -27.98 -0.43
N LYS A 113 14.08 -27.67 0.87
CA LYS A 113 13.03 -26.93 1.59
C LYS A 113 12.83 -25.52 1.05
N GLU A 114 13.91 -24.82 0.70
CA GLU A 114 13.85 -23.49 0.10
C GLU A 114 13.18 -23.54 -1.30
N MET A 115 13.51 -24.55 -2.12
CA MET A 115 12.87 -24.76 -3.42
C MET A 115 11.38 -25.06 -3.30
N GLU A 116 10.96 -25.91 -2.35
CA GLU A 116 9.55 -26.19 -2.08
C GLU A 116 8.79 -24.93 -1.65
N ALA A 117 9.41 -24.07 -0.83
CA ALA A 117 8.82 -22.80 -0.42
C ALA A 117 8.59 -21.87 -1.62
N VAL A 118 9.61 -21.69 -2.48
CA VAL A 118 9.50 -20.87 -3.71
C VAL A 118 8.40 -21.41 -4.64
N LEU A 119 8.33 -22.73 -4.85
CA LEU A 119 7.28 -23.35 -5.67
C LEU A 119 5.87 -23.13 -5.09
N LYS A 120 5.72 -23.21 -3.76
CA LYS A 120 4.45 -22.97 -3.08
C LYS A 120 4.02 -21.50 -3.19
N GLU A 121 4.96 -20.57 -3.02
CA GLU A 121 4.71 -19.13 -3.20
C GLU A 121 4.29 -18.83 -4.63
N PHE A 122 5.00 -19.38 -5.63
CA PHE A 122 4.64 -19.23 -7.03
C PHE A 122 3.24 -19.79 -7.36
N SER A 123 2.91 -20.98 -6.85
CA SER A 123 1.58 -21.58 -7.02
C SER A 123 0.48 -20.70 -6.43
N THR A 124 0.71 -20.16 -5.24
CA THR A 124 -0.20 -19.24 -4.56
C THR A 124 -0.38 -17.96 -5.36
N LEU A 125 0.71 -17.33 -5.79
CA LEU A 125 0.70 -16.13 -6.63
C LEU A 125 -0.09 -16.35 -7.91
N ARG A 126 0.08 -17.51 -8.56
CA ARG A 126 -0.66 -17.87 -9.78
C ARG A 126 -2.17 -17.99 -9.53
N ALA A 127 -2.57 -18.65 -8.45
CA ALA A 127 -3.98 -18.81 -8.08
C ALA A 127 -4.62 -17.44 -7.75
N GLU A 128 -3.93 -16.62 -6.97
CA GLU A 128 -4.38 -15.27 -6.62
C GLU A 128 -4.42 -14.33 -7.84
N THR A 129 -3.47 -14.46 -8.76
CA THR A 129 -3.48 -13.70 -10.03
C THR A 129 -4.73 -14.01 -10.83
N LYS A 130 -5.08 -15.28 -11.00
CA LYS A 130 -6.31 -15.68 -11.70
C LYS A 130 -7.56 -15.13 -11.01
N LYS A 131 -7.62 -15.22 -9.68
CA LYS A 131 -8.73 -14.69 -8.87
C LYS A 131 -8.86 -13.17 -9.05
N ASN A 132 -7.76 -12.43 -8.95
CA ASN A 132 -7.76 -10.97 -9.07
C ASN A 132 -8.04 -10.52 -10.52
N GLN A 133 -7.59 -11.24 -11.54
CA GLN A 133 -7.97 -10.98 -12.93
C GLN A 133 -9.47 -11.11 -13.14
N ALA A 134 -10.08 -12.18 -12.62
CA ALA A 134 -11.53 -12.39 -12.68
C ALA A 134 -12.29 -11.28 -11.93
N GLN A 135 -11.86 -10.96 -10.71
CA GLN A 135 -12.46 -9.90 -9.90
C GLN A 135 -12.34 -8.53 -10.59
N TYR A 136 -11.19 -8.20 -11.16
CA TYR A 136 -11.02 -6.94 -11.88
C TYR A 136 -11.93 -6.86 -13.10
N LYS A 137 -11.98 -7.93 -13.91
CA LYS A 137 -12.84 -8.02 -15.09
C LYS A 137 -14.32 -7.88 -14.73
N GLU A 138 -14.74 -8.40 -13.58
CA GLU A 138 -16.12 -8.32 -13.11
C GLU A 138 -16.49 -6.93 -12.57
N PHE A 139 -15.68 -6.39 -11.65
CA PHE A 139 -16.06 -5.20 -10.88
C PHE A 139 -15.66 -3.89 -11.55
N ARG A 140 -14.67 -3.90 -12.46
CA ARG A 140 -14.28 -2.67 -13.17
C ARG A 140 -15.42 -2.08 -14.01
N PRO A 141 -16.10 -2.85 -14.88
CA PRO A 141 -17.24 -2.34 -15.65
C PRO A 141 -18.38 -1.86 -14.75
N LYS A 142 -18.72 -2.62 -13.70
CA LYS A 142 -19.75 -2.23 -12.71
C LYS A 142 -19.45 -0.88 -12.05
N TYR A 143 -18.18 -0.64 -11.73
CA TYR A 143 -17.76 0.66 -11.19
C TYR A 143 -17.85 1.79 -12.23
N ASP A 144 -17.46 1.53 -13.47
CA ASP A 144 -17.56 2.51 -14.56
C ASP A 144 -19.03 2.87 -14.87
N GLU A 145 -19.94 1.89 -14.83
CA GLU A 145 -21.39 2.09 -14.94
C GLU A 145 -21.96 2.89 -13.77
N LEU A 146 -21.59 2.55 -12.53
CA LEU A 146 -22.01 3.29 -11.34
C LEU A 146 -21.56 4.76 -11.43
N LYS A 147 -20.32 5.01 -11.86
CA LYS A 147 -19.80 6.35 -12.09
C LYS A 147 -20.61 7.08 -13.17
N ALA A 148 -20.87 6.42 -14.30
CA ALA A 148 -21.67 7.00 -15.38
C ALA A 148 -23.09 7.38 -14.93
N SER A 149 -23.72 6.55 -14.09
CA SER A 149 -25.06 6.83 -13.53
C SER A 149 -25.13 8.09 -12.67
N LYS A 150 -23.97 8.53 -12.12
CA LYS A 150 -23.85 9.73 -11.28
C LYS A 150 -23.31 10.94 -12.03
N GLU A 151 -22.83 10.79 -13.26
CA GLU A 151 -22.17 11.87 -14.02
C GLU A 151 -23.09 13.07 -14.26
N GLY A 152 -24.37 12.82 -14.56
CA GLY A 152 -25.37 13.88 -14.74
C GLY A 152 -25.61 14.69 -13.46
N GLU A 153 -25.74 14.00 -12.32
CA GLU A 153 -25.90 14.61 -11.00
C GLU A 153 -24.67 15.44 -10.60
N ILE A 154 -23.47 14.88 -10.80
CA ILE A 154 -22.19 15.57 -10.56
C ILE A 154 -22.07 16.82 -11.43
N THR A 155 -22.42 16.73 -12.71
CA THR A 155 -22.35 17.85 -13.66
C THR A 155 -23.29 18.97 -13.25
N ALA A 156 -24.53 18.63 -12.87
CA ALA A 156 -25.51 19.62 -12.38
C ALA A 156 -25.04 20.31 -11.10
N ILE A 157 -24.49 19.56 -10.14
CA ILE A 157 -23.96 20.13 -8.89
C ILE A 157 -22.77 21.06 -9.17
N LYS A 158 -21.82 20.63 -10.01
CA LYS A 158 -20.66 21.47 -10.40
C LYS A 158 -21.09 22.76 -11.11
N ALA A 159 -22.08 22.68 -11.99
CA ALA A 159 -22.64 23.87 -12.65
C ALA A 159 -23.28 24.83 -11.64
N ASN A 160 -23.95 24.31 -10.60
CA ASN A 160 -24.51 25.14 -9.53
C ASN A 160 -23.42 25.79 -8.67
N LEU A 161 -22.40 25.02 -8.28
CA LEU A 161 -21.23 25.54 -7.55
C LEU A 161 -20.56 26.68 -8.31
N ALA A 162 -20.34 26.53 -9.63
CA ALA A 162 -19.75 27.57 -10.47
C ALA A 162 -20.61 28.85 -10.55
N LYS A 163 -21.95 28.74 -10.44
CA LYS A 163 -22.83 29.92 -10.38
C LYS A 163 -22.71 30.64 -9.04
N ILE A 164 -22.68 29.89 -7.93
CA ILE A 164 -22.57 30.46 -6.58
C ILE A 164 -21.18 31.08 -6.37
N GLU A 165 -20.12 30.45 -6.91
CA GLU A 165 -18.74 30.90 -6.79
C GLU A 165 -18.55 32.35 -7.28
N LYS A 166 -19.25 32.76 -8.34
CA LYS A 166 -19.18 34.13 -8.88
C LYS A 166 -19.57 35.23 -7.88
N ALA A 167 -20.32 34.87 -6.83
CA ALA A 167 -20.76 35.79 -5.79
C ALA A 167 -19.85 35.78 -4.53
N ILE A 168 -18.73 35.04 -4.56
CA ILE A 168 -17.81 34.89 -3.44
C ILE A 168 -16.46 35.52 -3.82
N PRO A 169 -15.83 36.33 -2.93
CA PRO A 169 -14.50 36.88 -3.19
C PRO A 169 -13.47 35.79 -3.51
N ALA A 170 -12.62 36.05 -4.52
CA ALA A 170 -11.66 35.08 -5.03
C ALA A 170 -10.69 34.56 -3.95
N GLU A 171 -10.17 35.45 -3.11
CA GLU A 171 -9.26 35.10 -2.00
C GLU A 171 -9.90 34.09 -1.03
N ILE A 172 -11.20 34.24 -0.76
CA ILE A 172 -11.93 33.34 0.13
C ILE A 172 -12.14 31.98 -0.55
N MET A 173 -12.47 31.97 -1.85
CA MET A 173 -12.65 30.74 -2.60
C MET A 173 -11.35 29.95 -2.76
N GLU A 174 -10.21 30.64 -2.90
CA GLU A 174 -8.89 30.01 -2.92
C GLU A 174 -8.62 29.26 -1.62
N LYS A 175 -8.81 29.93 -0.47
CA LYS A 175 -8.70 29.30 0.85
C LYS A 175 -9.67 28.12 1.00
N TYR A 176 -10.93 28.27 0.58
CA TYR A 176 -11.91 27.18 0.62
C TYR A 176 -11.44 25.96 -0.18
N LYS A 177 -11.04 26.18 -1.44
CA LYS A 177 -10.61 25.10 -2.35
C LYS A 177 -9.35 24.41 -1.84
N GLN A 178 -8.42 25.16 -1.23
CA GLN A 178 -7.26 24.59 -0.57
C GLN A 178 -7.66 23.62 0.55
N LYS A 179 -8.50 24.05 1.51
CA LYS A 179 -8.96 23.18 2.61
C LYS A 179 -9.72 21.96 2.10
N ARG A 180 -10.53 22.12 1.05
CA ARG A 180 -11.22 20.99 0.41
C ARG A 180 -10.26 19.96 -0.19
N LYS A 181 -9.15 20.40 -0.80
CA LYS A 181 -8.07 19.53 -1.31
C LYS A 181 -7.31 18.81 -0.18
N GLU A 182 -7.12 19.48 0.96
CA GLU A 182 -6.57 18.92 2.20
C GLU A 182 -7.52 17.91 2.88
N LYS A 183 -8.66 17.58 2.25
CA LYS A 183 -9.72 16.68 2.74
C LYS A 183 -10.41 17.19 4.01
N ILE A 184 -10.33 18.49 4.30
CA ILE A 184 -11.06 19.12 5.39
C ILE A 184 -12.49 19.39 4.93
N PHE A 185 -13.45 18.81 5.64
CA PHE A 185 -14.88 19.10 5.47
C PHE A 185 -15.61 18.95 6.83
N PRO A 186 -16.64 19.76 7.12
CA PRO A 186 -16.93 21.04 6.45
C PRO A 186 -15.74 22.00 6.53
N VAL A 187 -15.61 22.86 5.52
CA VAL A 187 -14.51 23.84 5.39
C VAL A 187 -14.79 25.07 6.25
N ILE A 188 -16.03 25.56 6.21
CA ILE A 188 -16.55 26.67 7.00
C ILE A 188 -17.36 26.13 8.19
N ASN A 189 -17.08 26.62 9.40
CA ASN A 189 -17.88 26.36 10.59
C ASN A 189 -18.20 27.67 11.33
N GLU A 190 -19.26 27.64 12.11
CA GLU A 190 -19.56 28.71 13.07
C GLU A 190 -18.62 28.63 14.26
N ALA A 191 -18.05 29.76 14.66
CA ALA A 191 -17.38 29.92 15.94
C ALA A 191 -18.43 30.16 17.04
N LYS A 192 -18.25 29.53 18.20
CA LYS A 192 -19.13 29.72 19.35
C LYS A 192 -18.59 30.86 20.22
N GLU A 193 -19.38 31.91 20.44
CA GLU A 193 -19.05 32.97 21.40
C GLU A 193 -19.50 32.58 22.82
N ILE A 194 -18.59 32.65 23.79
CA ILE A 194 -18.85 32.44 25.21
C ILE A 194 -18.09 33.52 25.98
N SER A 195 -18.77 34.30 26.82
CA SER A 195 -18.13 35.30 27.69
C SER A 195 -17.14 36.24 26.97
N LYS A 196 -17.51 36.72 25.78
CA LYS A 196 -16.68 37.55 24.89
C LYS A 196 -15.40 36.87 24.39
N GLN A 197 -15.38 35.55 24.29
CA GLN A 197 -14.33 34.75 23.67
C GLN A 197 -14.95 33.87 22.58
N ALA A 198 -14.24 33.61 21.50
CA ALA A 198 -14.69 32.71 20.45
C ALA A 198 -13.98 31.36 20.53
N TYR A 199 -14.73 30.29 20.29
CA TYR A 199 -14.26 28.92 20.29
C TYR A 199 -14.54 28.27 18.93
N CYS A 200 -13.57 27.56 18.39
CA CYS A 200 -13.78 26.72 17.24
C CYS A 200 -14.66 25.51 17.61
N ARG A 201 -15.33 24.93 16.61
CA ARG A 201 -16.04 23.65 16.74
C ARG A 201 -15.16 22.49 17.25
N CYS A 202 -13.84 22.55 17.04
CA CYS A 202 -12.91 21.55 17.59
C CYS A 202 -12.62 21.72 19.10
N GLY A 203 -13.17 22.74 19.75
CA GLY A 203 -12.98 23.03 21.17
C GLY A 203 -11.87 24.02 21.49
N THR A 204 -11.03 24.37 20.50
CA THR A 204 -9.93 25.34 20.69
C THR A 204 -10.45 26.75 20.87
N GLN A 205 -9.99 27.43 21.92
CA GLN A 205 -10.21 28.87 22.11
C GLN A 205 -9.40 29.66 21.10
N LEU A 206 -10.04 30.63 20.45
CA LEU A 206 -9.38 31.51 19.48
C LEU A 206 -8.67 32.67 20.19
N PRO A 207 -7.51 33.12 19.67
CA PRO A 207 -6.86 34.34 20.13
C PRO A 207 -7.79 35.56 20.06
N VAL A 208 -7.54 36.59 20.88
CA VAL A 208 -8.34 37.83 20.89
C VAL A 208 -8.32 38.53 19.53
N THR A 209 -7.21 38.48 18.80
CA THR A 209 -7.08 39.01 17.44
C THR A 209 -8.02 38.30 16.46
N ALA A 210 -8.06 36.97 16.50
CA ALA A 210 -8.98 36.14 15.72
C ALA A 210 -10.45 36.47 16.05
N TYR A 211 -10.78 36.61 17.33
CA TYR A 211 -12.12 36.99 17.76
C TYR A 211 -12.54 38.39 17.28
N ASN A 212 -11.65 39.37 17.35
CA ASN A 212 -11.92 40.71 16.82
C ASN A 212 -12.14 40.69 15.30
N ASN A 213 -11.32 39.93 14.57
CA ASN A 213 -11.49 39.75 13.12
C ASN A 213 -12.85 39.12 12.78
N LEU A 214 -13.27 38.10 13.54
CA LEU A 214 -14.58 37.48 13.40
C LEU A 214 -15.72 38.48 13.64
N LYS A 215 -15.60 39.34 14.66
CA LYS A 215 -16.57 40.42 14.94
C LYS A 215 -16.66 41.45 13.82
N SER A 216 -15.57 41.71 13.11
CA SER A 216 -15.56 42.56 11.93
C SER A 216 -16.16 41.88 10.69
N GLY A 217 -16.67 40.65 10.80
CA GLY A 217 -17.28 39.90 9.70
C GLY A 217 -16.28 39.17 8.80
N ASN A 218 -15.01 39.10 9.19
CA ASN A 218 -13.98 38.37 8.45
C ASN A 218 -13.98 36.88 8.79
N LEU A 219 -13.51 36.06 7.86
CA LEU A 219 -13.23 34.65 8.12
C LEU A 219 -11.87 34.48 8.80
N VAL A 220 -11.80 33.59 9.78
CA VAL A 220 -10.55 33.26 10.47
C VAL A 220 -10.30 31.76 10.41
N GLU A 221 -9.07 31.35 10.09
CA GLU A 221 -8.68 29.95 10.15
C GLU A 221 -8.38 29.53 11.59
N CYS A 222 -8.84 28.35 11.98
CA CYS A 222 -8.47 27.74 13.26
C CYS A 222 -7.10 27.05 13.15
N ASP A 223 -6.15 27.43 14.00
CA ASP A 223 -4.79 26.85 14.01
C ASP A 223 -4.74 25.36 14.36
N SER A 224 -5.79 24.83 15.00
CA SER A 224 -5.85 23.43 15.45
C SER A 224 -6.46 22.49 14.41
N CYS A 225 -7.55 22.90 13.76
CA CYS A 225 -8.29 22.04 12.82
C CYS A 225 -8.35 22.59 11.39
N HIS A 226 -7.71 23.72 11.11
CA HIS A 226 -7.56 24.37 9.80
C HIS A 226 -8.87 24.73 9.10
N ARG A 227 -9.99 24.71 9.82
CA ARG A 227 -11.29 25.15 9.30
C ARG A 227 -11.39 26.67 9.36
N LEU A 228 -12.03 27.24 8.35
CA LEU A 228 -12.38 28.64 8.34
C LEU A 228 -13.62 28.85 9.22
N LEU A 229 -13.61 29.93 9.97
CA LEU A 229 -14.62 30.25 10.96
C LEU A 229 -15.27 31.58 10.64
N TYR A 230 -16.57 31.66 10.90
CA TYR A 230 -17.33 32.91 10.94
C TYR A 230 -17.99 33.05 12.32
N LEU A 231 -18.33 34.28 12.69
CA LEU A 231 -19.19 34.57 13.83
C LEU A 231 -20.53 35.06 13.30
N LYS A 232 -21.62 34.56 13.87
CA LYS A 232 -22.99 34.92 13.50
C LYS A 232 -23.43 36.20 14.18
#